data_AF-A0A2N3LEJ0-F1
#
_entry.id   AF-A0A2N3LEJ0-F1
#
_cell.length_a   1.000
_cell.length_b   1.000
_cell.length_c   1.000
_cell.angle_alpha   90.00
_cell.angle_beta   90.00
_cell.angle_gamma   90.00
#
_symmetry.space_group_name_H-M   'P 1'
#
loop_
_entity.id
_entity.type
_entity.pdbx_description
1 polymer ?
#
loop_
_entity_poly.entity_id
_entity_poly.type
_entity_poly.pdbx_seq_one_letter_code
_entity_poly.pdbx_strand_id
1 'polypeptide(L)'
;MNCPICGTGILERFCFFSLKDKKWHITNEENNNELGITMLVCSLDECGYTKMKAVPGTLSTAKRIMREELYKQYNLCSSGTEASLT
;
A
#
# COMPACT_ATOMS: atom_id res chain seq x y z
N MET A 1 -3.63 0.32 -21.88
CA MET A 1 -3.49 -1.15 -22.05
C MET A 1 -4.89 -1.72 -22.09
N ASN A 2 -5.22 -2.65 -22.99
CA ASN A 2 -6.55 -3.27 -23.00
C ASN A 2 -6.77 -4.14 -21.76
N CYS A 3 -8.01 -4.20 -21.29
CA CYS A 3 -8.40 -5.04 -20.18
C CYS A 3 -8.27 -6.52 -20.57
N PRO A 4 -7.53 -7.34 -19.78
CA PRO A 4 -7.34 -8.75 -20.10
C PRO A 4 -8.59 -9.61 -19.87
N ILE A 5 -9.63 -9.07 -19.23
CA ILE A 5 -10.87 -9.81 -18.91
C ILE A 5 -11.93 -9.60 -19.99
N CYS A 6 -12.35 -8.37 -20.25
CA CYS A 6 -13.39 -8.09 -21.26
C CYS A 6 -12.84 -7.92 -22.67
N GLY A 7 -11.54 -7.67 -22.84
CA GLY A 7 -10.89 -7.44 -24.15
C GLY A 7 -11.25 -6.12 -24.83
N THR A 8 -12.34 -5.46 -24.41
CA THR A 8 -12.90 -4.25 -25.03
C THR A 8 -12.58 -2.98 -24.25
N GLY A 9 -12.60 -3.03 -22.92
CA GLY A 9 -12.29 -1.89 -22.06
C GLY A 9 -10.79 -1.58 -22.00
N ILE A 10 -10.45 -0.36 -21.60
CA ILE A 10 -9.07 0.10 -21.40
C ILE A 10 -8.78 0.13 -19.90
N LEU A 11 -7.58 -0.29 -19.48
CA LEU A 11 -7.10 -0.09 -18.12
C LEU A 11 -6.60 1.34 -17.95
N GLU A 12 -7.27 2.08 -17.09
CA GLU A 12 -7.00 3.47 -16.75
C GLU A 12 -6.48 3.59 -15.32
N ARG A 13 -5.64 4.59 -15.05
CA ARG A 13 -5.16 4.84 -13.69
C ARG A 13 -6.30 5.46 -12.88
N PHE A 14 -6.68 4.78 -11.80
CA PHE A 14 -7.65 5.30 -10.85
C PHE A 14 -6.97 6.09 -9.74
N CYS A 15 -5.96 5.50 -9.09
CA CYS A 15 -5.22 6.17 -8.02
C CYS A 15 -3.82 5.60 -7.84
N PHE A 16 -2.99 6.32 -7.07
CA PHE A 16 -1.70 5.88 -6.58
C PHE A 16 -1.70 5.87 -5.05
N PHE A 17 -1.33 4.75 -4.45
CA PHE A 17 -1.12 4.64 -3.01
C PHE A 17 0.37 4.90 -2.73
N SER A 18 0.71 6.11 -2.30
CA SER A 18 2.08 6.51 -1.95
C SER A 18 2.40 6.12 -0.50
N LEU A 19 3.60 5.61 -0.25
CA LEU A 19 4.11 5.28 1.08
C LEU A 19 5.06 6.39 1.55
N LYS A 20 4.57 7.29 2.40
CA LYS A 20 5.34 8.40 2.99
C LYS A 20 5.20 8.40 4.50
N ASP A 21 6.31 8.64 5.19
CA ASP A 21 6.36 8.71 6.66
C ASP A 21 5.71 7.49 7.33
N LYS A 22 5.96 6.30 6.76
CA LYS A 22 5.40 5.01 7.20
C LYS A 22 3.87 4.90 7.09
N LYS A 23 3.22 5.81 6.37
CA LYS A 23 1.77 5.83 6.16
C LYS A 23 1.45 5.77 4.67
N TRP A 24 0.30 5.19 4.36
CA TRP A 24 -0.24 5.18 3.00
C TRP A 24 -1.07 6.45 2.76
N HIS A 25 -0.81 7.09 1.63
CA HIS A 25 -1.53 8.27 1.16
C HIS A 25 -2.08 7.98 -0.22
N ILE A 26 -3.30 8.43 -0.50
CA ILE A 26 -3.89 8.30 -1.83
C ILE A 26 -3.57 9.59 -2.59
N THR A 27 -2.93 9.47 -3.74
CA THR A 27 -2.64 10.57 -4.65
C THR A 27 -3.15 10.24 -6.04
N ASN A 28 -3.53 11.28 -6.78
CA ASN A 28 -3.89 11.14 -8.18
C ASN A 28 -2.67 11.16 -9.10
N GLU A 29 -1.50 11.51 -8.56
CA GLU A 29 -0.23 11.59 -9.30
C GLU A 29 0.74 10.53 -8.79
N GLU A 30 1.39 9.86 -9.74
CA GLU A 30 2.52 8.97 -9.49
C GLU A 30 3.79 9.81 -9.63
N ASN A 31 4.51 10.00 -8.53
CA ASN A 31 5.84 10.60 -8.57
C ASN A 31 6.86 9.46 -8.71
N ASN A 32 7.69 9.50 -9.77
CA ASN A 32 8.62 8.42 -10.13
C ASN A 32 9.62 8.06 -9.01
N ASN A 33 9.82 8.95 -8.04
CA ASN A 33 10.73 8.74 -6.92
C ASN A 33 10.04 8.21 -5.65
N GLU A 34 8.72 7.97 -5.69
CA GLU A 34 7.95 7.53 -4.52
C GLU A 34 7.67 6.03 -4.54
N LEU A 35 7.86 5.39 -3.39
CA LEU A 35 7.37 4.03 -3.17
C LEU A 35 5.84 4.05 -3.14
N GLY A 36 5.22 3.07 -3.78
CA GLY A 36 3.77 3.03 -3.82
C GLY A 36 3.18 1.96 -4.71
N ILE A 37 1.86 2.01 -4.86
CA ILE A 37 1.07 1.06 -5.63
C ILE A 37 0.15 1.83 -6.56
N THR A 38 0.32 1.66 -7.86
CA THR A 38 -0.61 2.18 -8.88
C THR A 38 -1.78 1.22 -9.00
N MET A 39 -3.00 1.73 -8.88
CA MET A 39 -4.23 1.00 -9.13
C MET A 39 -4.80 1.37 -10.50
N LEU A 40 -5.01 0.36 -11.32
CA LEU A 40 -5.64 0.46 -12.63
C LEU A 40 -7.03 -0.16 -12.56
N VAL A 41 -8.01 0.47 -13.20
CA VAL A 41 -9.40 0.01 -13.29
C VAL A 41 -9.80 -0.05 -14.75
N CYS A 42 -10.61 -1.04 -15.13
CA CYS A 42 -11.19 -1.12 -16.46
C CYS A 42 -12.21 0.02 -16.68
N SER A 43 -12.14 0.68 -17.82
CA SER A 43 -13.05 1.76 -18.22
C SER A 43 -14.50 1.32 -18.46
N LEU A 44 -14.78 0.01 -18.43
CA LEU A 44 -16.14 -0.54 -18.50
C LEU A 44 -16.58 -0.93 -17.10
N ASP A 45 -17.52 -0.18 -16.53
CA ASP A 45 -17.97 -0.36 -15.14
C ASP A 45 -18.49 -1.77 -14.87
N GLU A 46 -19.22 -2.36 -15.82
CA GLU A 46 -19.76 -3.73 -15.74
C GLU A 46 -18.67 -4.82 -15.69
N CYS A 47 -17.45 -4.53 -16.18
CA CYS A 47 -16.33 -5.46 -16.12
C CYS A 47 -15.72 -5.53 -14.72
N GLY A 48 -15.62 -4.39 -14.01
CA GLY A 48 -15.10 -4.31 -12.65
C GLY A 48 -13.64 -4.76 -12.46
N TYR A 49 -12.92 -5.13 -13.52
CA TYR A 49 -11.55 -5.62 -13.40
C TYR A 49 -10.60 -4.53 -12.91
N THR A 50 -9.84 -4.87 -11.88
CA THR A 50 -8.81 -4.00 -11.31
C THR A 50 -7.45 -4.70 -11.30
N LYS A 51 -6.39 -3.90 -11.44
CA LYS A 51 -5.01 -4.37 -11.41
C LYS A 51 -4.17 -3.44 -10.55
N MET A 52 -3.45 -4.00 -9.59
CA MET A 52 -2.50 -3.26 -8.77
C MET A 52 -1.08 -3.54 -9.22
N LYS A 53 -0.25 -2.50 -9.34
CA LYS A 53 1.17 -2.61 -9.67
C LYS A 53 1.99 -1.82 -8.67
N ALA A 54 2.84 -2.52 -7.91
CA ALA A 54 3.74 -1.87 -6.97
C ALA A 54 5.00 -1.34 -7.68
N VAL A 55 5.46 -0.17 -7.26
CA VAL A 55 6.80 0.34 -7.59
C VAL A 55 7.83 -0.60 -6.94
N PRO A 56 8.92 -0.99 -7.65
CA PRO A 56 9.96 -1.84 -7.07
C PRO A 56 10.44 -1.34 -5.70
N GLY A 57 10.60 -2.24 -4.73
CA GLY A 57 10.99 -1.89 -3.35
C GLY A 57 9.83 -1.51 -2.42
N THR A 58 8.62 -1.29 -2.94
CA THR A 58 7.45 -0.93 -2.12
C THR A 58 7.10 -2.04 -1.12
N LEU A 59 7.00 -3.30 -1.58
CA LEU A 59 6.63 -4.43 -0.72
C LEU A 59 7.68 -4.70 0.37
N SER A 60 8.97 -4.69 0.03
CA SER A 60 10.05 -4.91 1.00
C SER A 60 10.06 -3.81 2.05
N THR A 61 9.82 -2.56 1.65
CA THR A 61 9.75 -1.41 2.56
C THR A 61 8.51 -1.48 3.45
N ALA A 62 7.33 -1.79 2.91
CA ALA A 62 6.12 -1.97 3.69
C ALA A 62 6.29 -3.08 4.75
N LYS A 63 6.86 -4.23 4.37
CA LYS A 63 7.18 -5.32 5.32
C LYS A 63 8.15 -4.87 6.41
N ARG A 64 9.17 -4.07 6.06
CA ARG A 64 10.11 -3.52 7.04
C ARG A 64 9.39 -2.63 8.05
N ILE A 65 8.55 -1.70 7.59
CA ILE A 65 7.76 -0.82 8.45
C ILE A 65 6.85 -1.63 9.38
N MET A 66 6.14 -2.63 8.85
CA MET A 66 5.26 -3.49 9.66
C MET A 66 6.04 -4.19 10.79
N ARG A 67 7.24 -4.71 10.49
CA ARG A 67 8.10 -5.33 11.53
C ARG A 67 8.53 -4.31 12.59
N GLU A 68 8.97 -3.13 12.18
CA GLU A 68 9.37 -2.07 13.11
C GLU A 68 8.23 -1.67 14.06
N GLU A 69 6.99 -1.55 13.55
CA GLU A 69 5.83 -1.22 14.39
C GLU A 69 5.44 -2.36 15.34
N LEU A 70 5.55 -3.63 14.90
CA LEU A 70 5.35 -4.79 15.79
C LEU A 70 6.36 -4.79 16.94
N TYR A 71 7.65 -4.58 16.66
CA TYR A 71 8.68 -4.54 17.71
C TYR A 71 8.44 -3.42 18.72
N LYS A 72 7.98 -2.25 18.30
CA LYS A 72 7.61 -1.16 19.22
C LYS A 72 6.49 -1.58 20.17
N GLN A 73 5.46 -2.26 19.66
CA GLN A 73 4.35 -2.74 20.50
C GLN A 73 4.83 -3.76 21.55
N TYR A 74 5.70 -4.69 21.16
CA TYR A 74 6.27 -5.66 22.10
C TYR A 74 7.09 -4.99 23.22
N ASN A 75 7.92 -3.99 22.89
CA ASN A 75 8.74 -3.28 23.89
C ASN A 75 7.91 -2.40 24.85
N LEU A 76 6.74 -1.92 24.41
CA LEU A 76 5.80 -1.21 25.27
C LEU A 76 5.07 -2.16 26.23
N CYS A 77 4.78 -3.40 25.82
CA CYS A 77 4.18 -4.40 26.70
C CYS A 77 5.15 -4.96 27.75
N SER A 78 6.44 -5.10 27.43
CA SER A 78 7.43 -5.64 28.37
C SER A 78 7.91 -4.64 29.43
N SER A 79 7.71 -3.34 29.21
CA SER A 79 8.05 -2.27 30.17
C SER A 79 6.95 -1.93 31.17
N GLY A 80 5.78 -2.58 31.09
CA GLY A 80 4.63 -2.34 31.98
C GLY A 80 4.53 -3.23 33.22
N THR A 81 5.53 -4.08 33.51
CA THR A 81 5.43 -5.14 34.54
C THR A 81 6.13 -4.82 35.88
N GLU A 82 6.56 -3.58 36.14
CA GLU A 82 7.31 -3.22 37.37
C GLU A 82 6.63 -2.16 38.25
N ALA A 83 5.30 -2.09 38.29
CA ALA A 83 4.61 -1.18 39.22
C ALA A 83 3.39 -1.85 39.87
N SER A 84 3.62 -2.67 40.90
CA SER A 84 2.71 -2.88 42.05
C SER A 84 3.20 -4.04 42.95
N LEU A 85 4.29 -3.82 43.68
CA LEU A 85 4.62 -4.62 44.88
C LEU A 85 5.33 -3.69 45.89
N THR A 86 4.57 -2.75 46.45
CA THR A 86 4.87 -2.07 47.72
C THR A 86 3.59 -1.88 48.49
#